data_AF-A0A2K0W609-F1
#
_entry.id   AF-A0A2K0W609-F1
#
_cell.length_a   1.000
_cell.length_b   1.000
_cell.length_c   1.000
_cell.angle_alpha   90.00
_cell.angle_beta   90.00
_cell.angle_gamma   90.00
#
_symmetry.space_group_name_H-M   'P 1'
#
loop_
_entity.id
_entity.type
_entity.pdbx_description
1 polymer ?
#
loop_
_entity_poly.entity_id
_entity_poly.type
_entity_poly.pdbx_seq_one_letter_code
_entity_poly.pdbx_strand_id
1 'polypeptide(L)'
;MPSLTTLPMEILGEVGGHLEVQDLRKTSLACKTIESGLRTHLFRNMTFAGTRTEIAEALMRFLKNRNQSRTQGMGRACRYLRLEVLPEDNDNFDEYKDLLLALLISAKKHLPRVTTLSLSLHGLSKPEVTSFHRMAKENPGWDAVTVLLTDLRTPTLTTLLRHSLHNVQVIDVMPNMVRHGVASIKEGCPQVRQLRVNFKTPINDFLRHLRGGARVKINQLDNLQQLVVQEKGPADTFPIGGIPQATDIPFRLALIADQLVGMSSLRKLSIDFHRRIMTWILPTWRLIPGDQLRTDLDDGLMRAIMAMATRLPQVEEICLVEHNNNGVTMVHRGVRDSNGVMAVTIEAAGNENDWYN
;
A
#
# COMPACT_ATOMS: atom_id res chain seq x y z
N MET A 1 16.31 5.47 42.08
CA MET A 1 15.56 5.78 40.84
C MET A 1 14.07 5.81 41.17
N PRO A 2 13.30 6.81 40.72
CA PRO A 2 11.86 6.84 40.93
C PRO A 2 11.19 5.66 40.21
N SER A 3 10.14 5.09 40.81
CA SER A 3 9.39 3.99 40.19
C SER A 3 8.62 4.49 38.97
N LEU A 4 8.58 3.70 37.89
CA LEU A 4 7.75 3.98 36.70
C LEU A 4 6.29 4.24 37.06
N THR A 5 5.78 3.64 38.14
CA THR A 5 4.39 3.82 38.62
C THR A 5 4.11 5.19 39.23
N THR A 6 5.16 5.98 39.48
CA THR A 6 5.06 7.33 40.07
C THR A 6 5.18 8.43 39.02
N LEU A 7 5.43 8.07 37.76
CA LEU A 7 5.52 9.03 36.66
C LEU A 7 4.14 9.52 36.22
N PRO A 8 4.02 10.79 35.80
CA PRO A 8 2.85 11.31 35.12
C PRO A 8 2.49 10.48 33.88
N MET A 9 1.19 10.44 33.56
CA MET A 9 0.65 9.65 32.45
C MET A 9 1.18 10.10 31.09
N GLU A 10 1.50 11.39 30.97
CA GLU A 10 2.09 12.00 29.78
C GLU A 10 3.48 11.43 29.51
N ILE A 11 4.33 11.35 30.55
CA ILE A 11 5.68 10.79 30.46
C ILE A 11 5.63 9.29 30.15
N LEU A 12 4.70 8.56 30.78
CA LEU A 12 4.49 7.15 30.47
C LEU A 12 4.04 6.94 29.01
N GLY A 13 3.21 7.84 28.49
CA GLY A 13 2.83 7.85 27.08
C GLY A 13 4.02 8.08 26.15
N GLU A 14 4.85 9.09 26.42
CA GLU A 14 6.07 9.37 25.64
C GLU A 14 7.04 8.19 25.63
N VAL A 15 7.32 7.60 26.80
CA VAL A 15 8.15 6.38 26.90
C VAL A 15 7.53 5.24 26.08
N GLY A 16 6.20 5.07 26.16
CA GLY A 16 5.48 4.09 25.35
C GLY A 16 5.60 4.30 23.85
N GLY A 17 5.80 5.53 23.40
CA GLY A 17 6.04 5.87 21.99
C GLY A 17 7.32 5.27 21.41
N HIS A 18 8.30 4.95 22.26
CA HIS A 18 9.61 4.44 21.86
C HIS A 18 9.75 2.92 22.03
N LEU A 19 8.76 2.24 22.60
CA LEU A 19 8.80 0.80 22.85
C LEU A 19 8.23 0.00 21.68
N GLU A 20 8.84 -1.15 21.40
CA GLU A 20 8.27 -2.11 20.48
C GLU A 20 6.97 -2.73 21.04
N VAL A 21 6.10 -3.24 20.15
CA VAL A 21 4.80 -3.81 20.55
C VAL A 21 4.94 -4.95 21.56
N GLN A 22 5.99 -5.77 21.45
CA GLN A 22 6.24 -6.85 22.41
C GLN A 22 6.58 -6.31 23.80
N ASP A 23 7.40 -5.26 23.86
CA ASP A 23 7.81 -4.64 25.11
C ASP A 23 6.67 -3.85 25.73
N LEU A 24 5.86 -3.16 24.92
CA LEU A 24 4.62 -2.54 25.37
C LEU A 24 3.71 -3.56 26.04
N ARG A 25 3.49 -4.73 25.42
CA ARG A 25 2.65 -5.80 25.99
C ARG A 25 3.21 -6.32 27.30
N LYS A 26 4.50 -6.63 27.37
CA LYS A 26 5.15 -7.09 28.62
C LYS A 26 5.05 -6.05 29.73
N THR A 27 5.33 -4.80 29.41
CA THR A 27 5.32 -3.69 30.37
C THR A 27 3.89 -3.39 30.86
N SER A 28 2.89 -3.56 29.99
CA SER A 28 1.48 -3.38 30.36
C SER A 28 0.97 -4.38 31.40
N LEU A 29 1.61 -5.55 31.51
CA LEU A 29 1.27 -6.56 32.51
C LEU A 29 1.82 -6.23 33.90
N ALA A 30 2.77 -5.30 34.00
CA ALA A 30 3.44 -4.98 35.26
C ALA A 30 2.50 -4.29 36.26
N CYS A 31 1.70 -3.31 35.82
CA CYS A 31 0.65 -2.71 36.67
C CYS A 31 -0.41 -1.93 35.87
N LYS A 32 -1.57 -1.67 36.50
CA LYS A 32 -2.71 -0.95 35.89
C LYS A 32 -2.40 0.51 35.51
N THR A 33 -1.57 1.21 36.30
CA THR A 33 -1.18 2.61 36.00
C THR A 33 -0.36 2.67 34.72
N ILE A 34 0.59 1.75 34.56
CA ILE A 34 1.40 1.63 33.35
C ILE A 34 0.55 1.15 32.16
N GLU A 35 -0.33 0.15 32.34
CA GLU A 35 -1.28 -0.26 31.29
C GLU A 35 -2.10 0.94 30.79
N SER A 36 -2.55 1.80 31.70
CA SER A 36 -3.32 2.99 31.35
C SER A 36 -2.48 4.03 30.61
N GLY A 37 -1.22 4.25 31.01
CA GLY A 37 -0.29 5.20 30.38
C GLY A 37 0.13 4.77 28.98
N LEU A 38 0.27 3.46 28.78
CA LEU A 38 0.66 2.85 27.50
C LEU A 38 -0.52 2.51 26.59
N ARG A 39 -1.77 2.69 27.07
CA ARG A 39 -2.99 2.23 26.39
C ARG A 39 -3.11 2.76 24.96
N THR A 40 -2.75 4.02 24.74
CA THR A 40 -2.80 4.66 23.42
C THR A 40 -1.85 4.00 22.43
N HIS A 41 -0.67 3.55 22.89
CA HIS A 41 0.35 2.91 22.06
C HIS A 41 0.06 1.42 21.86
N LEU A 42 -0.40 0.73 22.92
CA LEU A 42 -0.79 -0.69 22.89
C LEU A 42 -1.90 -0.98 21.87
N PHE A 43 -2.88 -0.08 21.78
CA PHE A 43 -4.06 -0.27 20.95
C PHE A 43 -4.09 0.66 19.74
N ARG A 44 -2.94 1.25 19.38
CA ARG A 44 -2.80 2.07 18.17
C ARG A 44 -3.12 1.26 16.91
N ASN A 45 -2.79 -0.03 16.93
CA ASN A 45 -3.01 -0.96 15.84
C ASN A 45 -3.97 -2.07 16.29
N MET A 46 -5.03 -2.28 15.51
CA MET A 46 -5.97 -3.39 15.72
C MET A 46 -6.07 -4.23 14.45
N THR A 47 -6.12 -5.54 14.63
CA THR A 47 -6.24 -6.51 13.53
C THR A 47 -7.35 -7.49 13.83
N PHE A 48 -8.26 -7.66 12.87
CA PHE A 48 -9.20 -8.77 12.81
C PHE A 48 -8.89 -9.56 11.54
N ALA A 49 -8.22 -10.71 11.71
CA ALA A 49 -7.79 -11.57 10.62
C ALA A 49 -8.16 -13.02 10.96
N GLY A 50 -8.65 -13.77 9.98
CA GLY A 50 -9.09 -15.14 10.17
C GLY A 50 -10.18 -15.56 9.17
N THR A 51 -10.83 -16.68 9.44
CA THR A 51 -12.02 -17.11 8.70
C THR A 51 -13.24 -16.23 9.05
N ARG A 52 -14.36 -16.43 8.34
CA ARG A 52 -15.59 -15.65 8.57
C ARG A 52 -16.11 -15.80 10.00
N THR A 53 -16.08 -17.02 10.53
CA THR A 53 -16.51 -17.36 11.90
C THR A 53 -15.62 -16.68 12.94
N GLU A 54 -14.30 -16.81 12.80
CA GLU A 54 -13.31 -16.22 13.73
C GLU A 54 -13.45 -14.69 13.81
N ILE A 55 -13.57 -14.03 12.66
CA ILE A 55 -13.72 -12.57 12.61
C ILE A 55 -15.07 -12.14 13.18
N ALA A 56 -16.16 -12.84 12.82
CA ALA A 56 -17.48 -12.53 13.36
C ALA A 56 -17.51 -12.66 14.89
N GLU A 57 -16.94 -13.73 15.45
CA GLU A 57 -16.80 -13.89 16.89
C GLU A 57 -15.97 -12.78 17.54
N ALA A 58 -14.81 -12.46 16.95
CA ALA A 58 -13.93 -11.41 17.47
C ALA A 58 -14.63 -10.04 17.47
N LEU A 59 -15.34 -9.70 16.39
CA LEU A 59 -16.11 -8.46 16.28
C LEU A 59 -17.31 -8.46 17.24
N MET A 60 -18.03 -9.57 17.39
CA MET A 60 -19.11 -9.67 18.37
C MET A 60 -18.61 -9.48 19.80
N ARG A 61 -17.49 -10.11 20.18
CA ARG A 61 -16.87 -9.91 21.50
C ARG A 61 -16.46 -8.45 21.71
N PHE A 62 -15.86 -7.82 20.70
CA PHE A 62 -15.49 -6.41 20.74
C PHE A 62 -16.73 -5.50 20.93
N LEU A 63 -17.77 -5.70 20.12
CA LEU A 63 -18.99 -4.92 20.16
C LEU A 63 -19.80 -5.15 21.45
N LYS A 64 -19.83 -6.37 21.97
CA LYS A 64 -20.47 -6.70 23.26
C LYS A 64 -19.81 -5.94 24.41
N ASN A 65 -18.49 -5.80 24.37
CA ASN A 65 -17.72 -5.11 25.40
C ASN A 65 -17.53 -3.61 25.13
N ARG A 66 -18.19 -3.03 24.12
CA ARG A 66 -18.00 -1.63 23.70
C ARG A 66 -18.21 -0.57 24.79
N ASN A 67 -19.02 -0.89 25.81
CA ASN A 67 -19.30 0.03 26.92
C ASN A 67 -18.31 -0.12 28.07
N GLN A 68 -17.44 -1.13 28.04
CA GLN A 68 -16.38 -1.29 29.03
C GLN A 68 -15.29 -0.24 28.79
N SER A 69 -14.81 0.38 29.86
CA SER A 69 -13.80 1.44 29.82
C SER A 69 -12.54 1.04 29.03
N ARG A 70 -12.15 -0.24 29.12
CA ARG A 70 -11.02 -0.80 28.37
C ARG A 70 -11.27 -0.75 26.86
N THR A 71 -12.38 -1.31 26.40
CA THR A 71 -12.75 -1.37 24.97
C THR A 71 -13.00 0.02 24.38
N GLN A 72 -13.59 0.94 25.14
CA GLN A 72 -13.72 2.34 24.72
C GLN A 72 -12.36 2.99 24.54
N GLY A 73 -11.42 2.73 25.46
CA GLY A 73 -10.04 3.18 25.36
C GLY A 73 -9.34 2.62 24.13
N MET A 74 -9.51 1.32 23.84
CA MET A 74 -9.00 0.68 22.62
C MET A 74 -9.53 1.38 21.36
N GLY A 75 -10.85 1.58 21.28
CA GLY A 75 -11.46 2.19 20.10
C GLY A 75 -11.07 3.65 19.86
N ARG A 76 -10.81 4.41 20.94
CA ARG A 76 -10.29 5.79 20.87
C ARG A 76 -8.78 5.87 20.61
N ALA A 77 -8.04 4.79 20.85
CA ALA A 77 -6.60 4.72 20.60
C ALA A 77 -6.27 4.25 19.17
N CYS A 78 -7.13 3.41 18.59
CA CYS A 78 -6.91 2.81 17.29
C CYS A 78 -6.78 3.86 16.17
N ARG A 79 -5.62 3.81 15.49
CA ARG A 79 -5.28 4.61 14.30
C ARG A 79 -5.14 3.75 13.06
N TYR A 80 -4.65 2.52 13.23
CA TYR A 80 -4.49 1.53 12.18
C TYR A 80 -5.43 0.35 12.42
N LEU A 81 -6.30 0.06 11.45
CA LEU A 81 -7.19 -1.09 11.49
C LEU A 81 -6.90 -2.02 10.30
N ARG A 82 -6.63 -3.29 10.56
CA ARG A 82 -6.55 -4.36 9.55
C ARG A 82 -7.75 -5.29 9.67
N LEU A 83 -8.43 -5.51 8.55
CA LEU A 83 -9.52 -6.46 8.39
C LEU A 83 -9.15 -7.42 7.26
N GLU A 84 -9.00 -8.70 7.57
CA GLU A 84 -8.52 -9.71 6.63
C GLU A 84 -9.34 -10.99 6.73
N VAL A 85 -10.28 -11.16 5.79
CA VAL A 85 -11.12 -12.36 5.70
C VAL A 85 -10.42 -13.37 4.79
N LEU A 86 -9.92 -14.45 5.40
CA LEU A 86 -9.28 -15.56 4.71
C LEU A 86 -10.31 -16.53 4.13
N PRO A 87 -10.02 -17.19 3.00
CA PRO A 87 -10.86 -18.27 2.47
C PRO A 87 -10.90 -19.46 3.44
N GLU A 88 -12.02 -20.16 3.46
CA GLU A 88 -12.27 -21.31 4.33
C GLU A 88 -12.53 -22.54 3.44
N ASP A 89 -11.85 -23.66 3.70
CA ASP A 89 -11.86 -24.84 2.83
C ASP A 89 -13.21 -25.59 2.84
N ASN A 90 -14.01 -25.43 3.91
CA ASN A 90 -15.33 -26.03 4.07
C ASN A 90 -16.38 -24.93 4.28
N ASP A 91 -17.05 -24.55 3.18
CA ASP A 91 -17.96 -23.41 3.14
C ASP A 91 -19.36 -23.76 3.69
N ASN A 92 -19.47 -23.97 5.01
CA ASN A 92 -20.74 -24.24 5.70
C ASN A 92 -21.42 -22.96 6.24
N PHE A 93 -20.95 -21.77 5.86
CA PHE A 93 -21.44 -20.50 6.39
C PHE A 93 -22.72 -20.02 5.68
N ASP A 94 -23.77 -20.84 5.70
CA ASP A 94 -25.02 -20.55 4.99
C ASP A 94 -26.02 -19.73 5.84
N GLU A 95 -25.92 -19.77 7.18
CA GLU A 95 -26.94 -19.20 8.08
C GLU A 95 -26.81 -17.70 8.39
N TYR A 96 -25.67 -17.05 8.14
CA TYR A 96 -25.42 -15.68 8.60
C TYR A 96 -24.68 -14.78 7.59
N LYS A 97 -25.06 -14.87 6.32
CA LYS A 97 -24.42 -14.15 5.19
C LYS A 97 -24.26 -12.64 5.41
N ASP A 98 -25.16 -12.01 6.17
CA ASP A 98 -25.11 -10.57 6.42
C ASP A 98 -24.47 -10.20 7.78
N LEU A 99 -24.22 -11.17 8.67
CA LEU A 99 -23.78 -10.90 10.03
C LEU A 99 -22.39 -10.27 10.07
N LEU A 100 -21.41 -10.89 9.41
CA LEU A 100 -20.04 -10.38 9.39
C LEU A 100 -19.99 -8.95 8.85
N LEU A 101 -20.75 -8.68 7.79
CA LEU A 101 -20.83 -7.38 7.12
C LEU A 101 -21.47 -6.33 8.04
N ALA A 102 -22.58 -6.68 8.70
CA ALA A 102 -23.22 -5.82 9.69
C ALA A 102 -22.30 -5.52 10.88
N LEU A 103 -21.51 -6.50 11.32
CA LEU A 103 -20.52 -6.33 12.40
C LEU A 103 -19.38 -5.41 11.98
N LEU A 104 -18.85 -5.53 10.76
CA LEU A 104 -17.82 -4.64 10.22
C LEU A 104 -18.28 -3.19 10.16
N ILE A 105 -19.49 -2.96 9.62
CA ILE A 105 -20.11 -1.64 9.54
C ILE A 105 -20.43 -1.09 10.94
N SER A 106 -20.80 -1.94 11.89
CA SER A 106 -21.06 -1.53 13.27
C SER A 106 -19.78 -1.20 14.04
N ALA A 107 -18.72 -1.99 13.88
CA ALA A 107 -17.44 -1.80 14.57
C ALA A 107 -16.83 -0.44 14.27
N LYS A 108 -16.98 0.04 13.03
CA LYS A 108 -16.61 1.39 12.62
C LYS A 108 -17.06 2.48 13.57
N LYS A 109 -18.33 2.46 14.03
CA LYS A 109 -18.89 3.50 14.91
C LYS A 109 -18.13 3.61 16.24
N HIS A 110 -17.39 2.58 16.60
CA HIS A 110 -16.60 2.49 17.82
C HIS A 110 -15.09 2.70 17.57
N LEU A 111 -14.70 3.02 16.34
CA LEU A 111 -13.32 3.24 15.91
C LEU A 111 -13.16 4.61 15.22
N PRO A 112 -13.56 5.73 15.86
CA PRO A 112 -13.68 7.04 15.20
C PRO A 112 -12.35 7.69 14.80
N ARG A 113 -11.22 7.16 15.28
CA ARG A 113 -9.88 7.75 15.09
C ARG A 113 -9.02 6.98 14.10
N VAL A 114 -9.57 5.95 13.44
CA VAL A 114 -8.88 5.16 12.43
C VAL A 114 -8.58 6.05 11.22
N THR A 115 -7.29 6.24 10.96
CA THR A 115 -6.78 7.01 9.81
C THR A 115 -6.22 6.09 8.73
N THR A 116 -5.78 4.89 9.11
CA THR A 116 -5.23 3.89 8.20
C THR A 116 -6.08 2.63 8.25
N LEU A 117 -6.60 2.22 7.09
CA LEU A 117 -7.45 1.06 6.93
C LEU A 117 -6.78 0.07 5.98
N SER A 118 -6.56 -1.16 6.45
CA SER A 118 -6.11 -2.29 5.65
C SER A 118 -7.26 -3.26 5.44
N LEU A 119 -7.64 -3.50 4.18
CA LEU A 119 -8.76 -4.37 3.80
C LEU A 119 -8.30 -5.49 2.86
N SER A 120 -8.49 -6.72 3.33
CA SER A 120 -8.44 -7.94 2.52
C SER A 120 -9.70 -8.76 2.72
N LEU A 121 -10.45 -9.02 1.65
CA LEU A 121 -11.77 -9.67 1.71
C LEU A 121 -11.86 -10.89 0.79
N HIS A 122 -10.77 -11.63 0.64
CA HIS A 122 -10.69 -12.77 -0.27
C HIS A 122 -11.59 -13.94 0.11
N GLY A 123 -11.87 -14.13 1.40
CA GLY A 123 -12.74 -15.20 1.90
C GLY A 123 -14.24 -14.93 1.77
N LEU A 124 -14.66 -13.74 1.31
CA LEU A 124 -16.09 -13.44 1.11
C LEU A 124 -16.63 -14.09 -0.17
N SER A 125 -17.80 -14.69 -0.05
CA SER A 125 -18.60 -15.20 -1.17
C SER A 125 -19.20 -14.07 -2.02
N LYS A 126 -19.63 -14.37 -3.26
CA LYS A 126 -20.24 -13.35 -4.14
C LYS A 126 -21.50 -12.69 -3.55
N PRO A 127 -22.42 -13.43 -2.88
CA PRO A 127 -23.57 -12.81 -2.22
C PRO A 127 -23.15 -11.84 -1.10
N GLU A 128 -22.15 -12.21 -0.30
CA GLU A 128 -21.64 -11.35 0.78
C GLU A 128 -21.01 -10.07 0.23
N VAL A 129 -20.24 -10.16 -0.85
CA VAL A 129 -19.70 -8.97 -1.53
C VAL A 129 -20.83 -8.05 -2.01
N THR A 130 -21.91 -8.61 -2.55
CA THR A 130 -23.09 -7.82 -2.97
C THR A 130 -23.76 -7.14 -1.78
N SER A 131 -23.95 -7.86 -0.68
CA SER A 131 -24.55 -7.31 0.53
C SER A 131 -23.65 -6.23 1.16
N PHE A 132 -22.34 -6.43 1.12
CA PHE A 132 -21.37 -5.42 1.57
C PHE A 132 -21.48 -4.14 0.76
N HIS A 133 -21.64 -4.25 -0.57
CA HIS A 133 -21.82 -3.07 -1.43
C HIS A 133 -23.09 -2.30 -1.08
N ARG A 134 -24.19 -3.00 -0.80
CA ARG A 134 -25.45 -2.38 -0.35
C ARG A 134 -25.24 -1.66 0.98
N MET A 135 -24.66 -2.33 1.98
CA MET A 135 -24.43 -1.73 3.29
C MET A 135 -23.47 -0.53 3.23
N ALA A 136 -22.42 -0.59 2.41
CA ALA A 136 -21.49 0.51 2.21
C ALA A 136 -22.16 1.77 1.60
N LYS A 137 -23.21 1.61 0.81
CA LYS A 137 -23.99 2.71 0.23
C LYS A 137 -24.96 3.34 1.23
N GLU A 138 -25.51 2.54 2.14
CA GLU A 138 -26.56 2.94 3.07
C GLU A 138 -26.03 3.52 4.39
N ASN A 139 -24.74 3.35 4.68
CA ASN A 139 -24.13 3.74 5.95
C ASN A 139 -23.19 4.95 5.79
N PRO A 140 -22.99 5.77 6.85
CA PRO A 140 -22.09 6.93 6.80
C PRO A 140 -20.66 6.53 6.45
N GLY A 141 -19.88 7.47 5.88
CA GLY A 141 -18.50 7.32 5.42
C GLY A 141 -17.45 7.19 6.52
N TRP A 142 -16.28 6.63 6.19
CA TRP A 142 -15.10 6.46 7.05
C TRP A 142 -14.26 7.73 6.92
N ASP A 143 -14.83 8.84 7.39
CA ASP A 143 -14.33 10.17 7.05
C ASP A 143 -12.93 10.45 7.61
N ALA A 144 -12.54 9.77 8.69
CA ALA A 144 -11.21 9.89 9.27
C ALA A 144 -10.13 9.15 8.48
N VAL A 145 -10.49 8.22 7.59
CA VAL A 145 -9.54 7.37 6.87
C VAL A 145 -8.88 8.15 5.74
N THR A 146 -7.57 8.32 5.83
CA THR A 146 -6.72 8.99 4.84
C THR A 146 -5.80 8.03 4.11
N VAL A 147 -5.54 6.84 4.67
CA VAL A 147 -4.68 5.81 4.08
C VAL A 147 -5.46 4.52 3.91
N LEU A 148 -5.50 4.00 2.69
CA LEU A 148 -6.12 2.72 2.35
C LEU A 148 -5.06 1.75 1.83
N LEU A 149 -4.88 0.63 2.54
CA LEU A 149 -4.08 -0.51 2.08
C LEU A 149 -5.06 -1.62 1.67
N THR A 150 -5.03 -2.09 0.43
CA THR A 150 -6.11 -2.97 -0.03
C THR A 150 -5.72 -3.94 -1.14
N ASP A 151 -6.25 -5.16 -1.10
CA ASP A 151 -6.21 -6.12 -2.21
C ASP A 151 -7.57 -6.33 -2.89
N LEU A 152 -8.50 -5.41 -2.65
CA LEU A 152 -9.88 -5.55 -3.06
C LEU A 152 -10.03 -5.56 -4.58
N ARG A 153 -10.88 -6.49 -5.05
CA ARG A 153 -11.32 -6.51 -6.45
C ARG A 153 -12.01 -5.19 -6.80
N THR A 154 -11.87 -4.80 -8.06
CA THR A 154 -12.28 -3.46 -8.49
C THR A 154 -13.71 -3.07 -8.15
N PRO A 155 -14.76 -3.90 -8.34
CA PRO A 155 -16.13 -3.50 -8.00
C PRO A 155 -16.31 -3.11 -6.51
N THR A 156 -15.62 -3.81 -5.62
CA THR A 156 -15.65 -3.54 -4.17
C THR A 156 -14.87 -2.29 -3.83
N LEU A 157 -13.68 -2.13 -4.40
CA LEU A 157 -12.90 -0.91 -4.24
C LEU A 157 -13.68 0.31 -4.74
N THR A 158 -14.29 0.23 -5.92
CA THR A 158 -15.14 1.30 -6.48
C THR A 158 -16.25 1.71 -5.54
N THR A 159 -16.96 0.73 -5.00
CA THR A 159 -18.09 1.00 -4.09
C THR A 159 -17.61 1.70 -2.83
N LEU A 160 -16.51 1.25 -2.23
CA LEU A 160 -15.96 1.87 -1.03
C LEU A 160 -15.44 3.29 -1.27
N LEU A 161 -14.66 3.52 -2.33
CA LEU A 161 -14.14 4.86 -2.64
C LEU A 161 -15.28 5.86 -2.93
N ARG A 162 -16.34 5.44 -3.63
CA ARG A 162 -17.46 6.31 -3.98
C ARG A 162 -18.44 6.59 -2.84
N HIS A 163 -18.61 5.67 -1.89
CA HIS A 163 -19.68 5.77 -0.89
C HIS A 163 -19.21 5.76 0.57
N SER A 164 -17.96 5.36 0.83
CA SER A 164 -17.51 5.13 2.19
C SER A 164 -16.13 5.71 2.52
N LEU A 165 -15.30 6.10 1.55
CA LEU A 165 -13.88 6.45 1.79
C LEU A 165 -13.50 7.79 1.14
N HIS A 166 -14.27 8.84 1.41
CA HIS A 166 -14.16 10.11 0.69
C HIS A 166 -12.87 10.89 0.91
N ASN A 167 -12.15 10.68 2.03
CA ASN A 167 -10.98 11.49 2.41
C ASN A 167 -9.64 10.79 2.20
N VAL A 168 -9.63 9.66 1.48
CA VAL A 168 -8.41 8.89 1.23
C VAL A 168 -7.44 9.71 0.36
N GLN A 169 -6.20 9.84 0.83
CA GLN A 169 -5.10 10.55 0.18
C GLN A 169 -3.99 9.58 -0.28
N VAL A 170 -3.84 8.45 0.41
CA VAL A 170 -2.84 7.42 0.11
C VAL A 170 -3.56 6.13 -0.18
N ILE A 171 -3.30 5.54 -1.34
CA ILE A 171 -3.80 4.23 -1.70
C ILE A 171 -2.62 3.32 -2.03
N ASP A 172 -2.48 2.25 -1.26
CA ASP A 172 -1.59 1.16 -1.53
C ASP A 172 -2.39 -0.06 -1.97
N VAL A 173 -2.31 -0.43 -3.26
CA VAL A 173 -3.11 -1.51 -3.83
C VAL A 173 -2.29 -2.75 -4.11
N MET A 174 -2.64 -3.84 -3.43
CA MET A 174 -2.24 -5.21 -3.71
C MET A 174 -3.23 -5.91 -4.69
N PRO A 175 -2.79 -6.93 -5.46
CA PRO A 175 -2.69 -6.87 -6.93
C PRO A 175 -4.00 -6.70 -7.78
N ASN A 176 -3.80 -6.10 -8.97
CA ASN A 176 -4.67 -6.00 -10.17
C ASN A 176 -5.67 -4.83 -10.27
N MET A 177 -5.16 -3.62 -10.51
CA MET A 177 -5.96 -2.42 -10.78
C MET A 177 -5.96 -1.99 -12.25
N VAL A 178 -5.88 -2.91 -13.22
CA VAL A 178 -5.47 -2.50 -14.57
C VAL A 178 -6.56 -1.79 -15.40
N ARG A 179 -7.85 -1.74 -15.01
CA ARG A 179 -8.87 -1.08 -15.88
C ARG A 179 -9.97 -0.24 -15.25
N HIS A 180 -10.51 -0.61 -14.07
CA HIS A 180 -11.70 0.06 -13.52
C HIS A 180 -11.43 0.84 -12.22
N GLY A 181 -10.28 0.62 -11.59
CA GLY A 181 -9.99 1.21 -10.28
C GLY A 181 -9.62 2.68 -10.38
N VAL A 182 -8.89 3.08 -11.43
CA VAL A 182 -8.44 4.47 -11.60
C VAL A 182 -9.61 5.43 -11.81
N ALA A 183 -10.63 5.03 -12.58
CA ALA A 183 -11.87 5.81 -12.73
C ALA A 183 -12.56 6.02 -11.36
N SER A 184 -12.52 5.00 -10.52
CA SER A 184 -13.12 5.05 -9.19
C SER A 184 -12.38 5.98 -8.24
N ILE A 185 -11.04 6.01 -8.33
CA ILE A 185 -10.22 6.98 -7.61
C ILE A 185 -10.54 8.39 -8.08
N LYS A 186 -10.54 8.61 -9.42
CA LYS A 186 -10.81 9.93 -9.99
C LYS A 186 -12.17 10.50 -9.58
N GLU A 187 -13.20 9.67 -9.54
CA GLU A 187 -14.56 10.11 -9.21
C GLU A 187 -14.85 10.15 -7.71
N GLY A 188 -14.35 9.17 -6.94
CA GLY A 188 -14.68 9.03 -5.51
C GLY A 188 -13.68 9.67 -4.55
N CYS A 189 -12.41 9.77 -4.96
CA CYS A 189 -11.30 10.26 -4.13
C CYS A 189 -10.32 11.13 -4.95
N PRO A 190 -10.76 12.27 -5.52
CA PRO A 190 -9.93 13.12 -6.37
C PRO A 190 -8.70 13.70 -5.65
N GLN A 191 -8.70 13.75 -4.33
CA GLN A 191 -7.61 14.24 -3.49
C GLN A 191 -6.45 13.25 -3.27
N VAL A 192 -6.48 12.07 -3.90
CA VAL A 192 -5.38 11.09 -3.78
C VAL A 192 -4.06 11.70 -4.26
N ARG A 193 -3.06 11.67 -3.37
CA ARG A 193 -1.71 12.20 -3.57
C ARG A 193 -0.69 11.10 -3.76
N GLN A 194 -0.89 9.95 -3.14
CA GLN A 194 0.03 8.83 -3.23
C GLN A 194 -0.71 7.59 -3.71
N LEU A 195 -0.20 6.98 -4.77
CA LEU A 195 -0.78 5.78 -5.36
C LEU A 195 0.32 4.77 -5.60
N ARG A 196 0.19 3.59 -4.98
CA ARG A 196 0.97 2.41 -5.33
C ARG A 196 0.08 1.42 -6.07
N VAL A 197 0.52 1.04 -7.27
CA VAL A 197 -0.18 0.12 -8.17
C VAL A 197 0.68 -1.06 -8.53
N ASN A 198 0.03 -2.21 -8.62
CA ASN A 198 0.66 -3.46 -8.98
C ASN A 198 0.29 -3.85 -10.41
N PHE A 199 1.31 -4.16 -11.21
CA PHE A 199 1.18 -4.71 -12.56
C PHE A 199 1.90 -6.05 -12.65
N LYS A 200 1.39 -6.95 -13.50
CA LYS A 200 2.07 -8.22 -13.78
C LYS A 200 3.38 -7.97 -14.52
N THR A 201 3.37 -7.04 -15.47
CA THR A 201 4.58 -6.58 -16.17
C THR A 201 4.70 -5.06 -16.02
N PRO A 202 5.46 -4.54 -15.04
CA PRO A 202 5.39 -3.14 -14.61
C PRO A 202 5.60 -2.17 -15.75
N ILE A 203 6.68 -2.29 -16.53
CA ILE A 203 7.00 -1.35 -17.61
C ILE A 203 5.96 -1.42 -18.74
N ASN A 204 5.65 -2.63 -19.23
CA ASN A 204 4.81 -2.80 -20.42
C ASN A 204 3.32 -2.60 -20.15
N ASP A 205 2.79 -3.17 -19.07
CA ASP A 205 1.39 -2.98 -18.74
C ASP A 205 1.13 -1.54 -18.28
N PHE A 206 2.08 -0.89 -17.61
CA PHE A 206 1.95 0.53 -17.28
C PHE A 206 1.97 1.39 -18.54
N LEU A 207 2.92 1.19 -19.45
CA LEU A 207 2.96 1.91 -20.72
C LEU A 207 1.68 1.67 -21.54
N ARG A 208 1.19 0.43 -21.57
CA ARG A 208 -0.08 0.08 -22.23
C ARG A 208 -1.27 0.75 -21.54
N HIS A 209 -1.27 0.88 -20.22
CA HIS A 209 -2.31 1.59 -19.49
C HIS A 209 -2.31 3.09 -19.82
N LEU A 210 -1.13 3.71 -19.89
CA LEU A 210 -0.97 5.12 -20.25
C LEU A 210 -1.33 5.40 -21.73
N ARG A 211 -1.00 4.50 -22.65
CA ARG A 211 -1.24 4.70 -24.09
C ARG A 211 -2.58 4.17 -24.58
N GLY A 212 -3.03 3.03 -24.06
CA GLY A 212 -4.15 2.25 -24.57
C GLY A 212 -5.53 2.86 -24.34
N GLY A 213 -6.57 2.10 -24.65
CA GLY A 213 -7.99 2.50 -24.59
C GLY A 213 -8.62 2.43 -23.20
N ALA A 214 -7.84 2.55 -22.12
CA ALA A 214 -8.41 2.69 -20.78
C ALA A 214 -9.26 3.97 -20.73
N ARG A 215 -10.50 3.87 -20.21
CA ARG A 215 -11.42 5.02 -20.12
C ARG A 215 -10.85 6.16 -19.27
N VAL A 216 -10.19 5.79 -18.17
CA VAL A 216 -9.48 6.71 -17.28
C VAL A 216 -8.08 6.18 -17.03
N LYS A 217 -7.09 7.05 -17.22
CA LYS A 217 -5.66 6.73 -17.15
C LYS A 217 -5.04 7.31 -15.87
N ILE A 218 -3.92 6.75 -15.41
CA ILE A 218 -3.24 7.24 -14.18
C ILE A 218 -2.77 8.69 -14.36
N ASN A 219 -2.36 9.07 -15.57
CA ASN A 219 -1.95 10.44 -15.89
C ASN A 219 -3.09 11.48 -15.90
N GLN A 220 -4.32 11.06 -15.58
CA GLN A 220 -5.48 11.93 -15.45
C GLN A 220 -5.90 12.12 -13.98
N LEU A 221 -5.04 11.74 -13.03
CA LEU A 221 -5.19 11.97 -11.59
C LEU A 221 -4.47 13.28 -11.22
N ASP A 222 -5.22 14.37 -11.11
CA ASP A 222 -4.67 15.74 -11.11
C ASP A 222 -3.83 16.07 -9.86
N ASN A 223 -4.15 15.45 -8.72
CA ASN A 223 -3.49 15.71 -7.43
C ASN A 223 -2.38 14.70 -7.08
N LEU A 224 -2.06 13.78 -7.98
CA LEU A 224 -1.10 12.72 -7.69
C LEU A 224 0.32 13.27 -7.60
N GLN A 225 0.93 13.15 -6.42
CA GLN A 225 2.28 13.60 -6.08
C GLN A 225 3.30 12.47 -6.11
N GLN A 226 2.89 11.25 -5.75
CA GLN A 226 3.74 10.07 -5.72
C GLN A 226 3.06 8.91 -6.41
N LEU A 227 3.78 8.30 -7.35
CA LEU A 227 3.34 7.10 -8.05
C LEU A 227 4.39 6.00 -7.88
N VAL A 228 3.97 4.86 -7.35
CA VAL A 228 4.79 3.65 -7.23
C VAL A 228 4.17 2.56 -8.09
N VAL A 229 4.94 2.03 -9.03
CA VAL A 229 4.51 1.00 -9.99
C VAL A 229 5.29 -0.26 -9.69
N GLN A 230 4.68 -1.26 -9.06
CA GLN A 230 5.39 -2.48 -8.68
C GLN A 230 5.02 -3.68 -9.56
N GLU A 231 5.99 -4.58 -9.70
CA GLU A 231 5.77 -5.91 -10.26
C GLU A 231 5.15 -6.84 -9.22
N LYS A 232 3.98 -7.42 -9.54
CA LYS A 232 3.38 -8.47 -8.71
C LYS A 232 2.85 -9.61 -9.56
N GLY A 233 3.55 -10.74 -9.52
CA GLY A 233 3.20 -11.98 -10.19
C GLY A 233 4.34 -13.01 -10.13
N PRO A 234 4.07 -14.31 -10.34
CA PRO A 234 5.13 -15.31 -10.44
C PRO A 234 6.02 -14.98 -11.64
N ALA A 235 7.33 -14.88 -11.41
CA ALA A 235 8.36 -14.58 -12.39
C ALA A 235 8.65 -15.76 -13.36
N ASP A 236 7.58 -16.45 -13.78
CA ASP A 236 7.63 -17.78 -14.39
C ASP A 236 7.20 -17.78 -15.87
N THR A 237 6.61 -16.69 -16.37
CA THR A 237 6.18 -16.60 -17.79
C THR A 237 7.14 -15.79 -18.64
N PHE A 238 7.66 -16.40 -19.72
CA PHE A 238 8.52 -15.74 -20.72
C PHE A 238 7.72 -14.94 -21.76
N PRO A 239 8.21 -13.75 -22.19
CA PRO A 239 9.27 -12.98 -21.56
C PRO A 239 8.77 -12.35 -20.24
N ILE A 240 9.60 -12.40 -19.18
CA ILE A 240 9.29 -11.75 -17.89
C ILE A 240 9.21 -10.24 -18.15
N GLY A 241 8.15 -9.58 -17.68
CA GLY A 241 7.92 -8.18 -18.01
C GLY A 241 7.43 -7.92 -19.45
N GLY A 242 7.32 -8.92 -20.32
CA GLY A 242 6.93 -8.75 -21.72
C GLY A 242 7.99 -8.07 -22.61
N ILE A 243 9.23 -7.89 -22.13
CA ILE A 243 10.27 -7.11 -22.80
C ILE A 243 11.16 -8.04 -23.64
N PRO A 244 11.30 -7.81 -24.97
CA PRO A 244 12.12 -8.68 -25.83
C PRO A 244 13.64 -8.55 -25.62
N GLN A 245 14.15 -7.36 -25.25
CA GLN A 245 15.59 -7.05 -25.11
C GLN A 245 15.85 -5.95 -24.05
N ALA A 246 17.00 -5.95 -23.38
CA ALA A 246 17.36 -4.94 -22.36
C ALA A 246 17.47 -3.52 -22.93
N THR A 247 17.92 -3.43 -24.19
CA THR A 247 18.04 -2.18 -24.96
C THR A 247 16.72 -1.44 -25.12
N ASP A 248 15.58 -2.12 -24.99
CA ASP A 248 14.26 -1.49 -25.03
C ASP A 248 13.88 -0.78 -23.72
N ILE A 249 14.52 -1.08 -22.59
CA ILE A 249 14.10 -0.55 -21.28
C ILE A 249 14.23 0.97 -21.23
N PRO A 250 15.39 1.60 -21.55
CA PRO A 250 15.51 3.06 -21.55
C PRO A 250 14.51 3.74 -22.50
N PHE A 251 14.28 3.14 -23.67
CA PHE A 251 13.30 3.65 -24.63
C PHE A 251 11.88 3.60 -24.07
N ARG A 252 11.45 2.48 -23.50
CA ARG A 252 10.11 2.33 -22.89
C ARG A 252 9.91 3.28 -21.70
N LEU A 253 10.93 3.46 -20.87
CA LEU A 253 10.93 4.41 -19.76
C LEU A 253 10.79 5.86 -20.24
N ALA A 254 11.49 6.24 -21.31
CA ALA A 254 11.32 7.55 -21.95
C ALA A 254 9.88 7.73 -22.48
N LEU A 255 9.31 6.70 -23.10
CA LEU A 255 7.92 6.73 -23.55
C LEU A 255 6.91 6.84 -22.40
N ILE A 256 7.18 6.24 -21.24
CA ILE A 256 6.39 6.42 -20.02
C ILE A 256 6.47 7.89 -19.58
N ALA A 257 7.68 8.45 -19.52
CA ALA A 257 7.89 9.85 -19.16
C ALA A 257 7.11 10.81 -20.09
N ASP A 258 7.13 10.58 -21.40
CA ASP A 258 6.34 11.36 -22.38
C ASP A 258 4.83 11.35 -22.07
N GLN A 259 4.30 10.27 -21.49
CA GLN A 259 2.89 10.18 -21.11
C GLN A 259 2.57 10.83 -19.76
N LEU A 260 3.57 11.03 -18.89
CA LEU A 260 3.43 11.60 -17.56
C LEU A 260 3.73 13.11 -17.53
N VAL A 261 4.27 13.69 -18.61
CA VAL A 261 4.63 15.11 -18.69
C VAL A 261 3.51 16.07 -18.29
N GLY A 262 2.25 15.73 -18.59
CA GLY A 262 1.08 16.53 -18.24
C GLY A 262 0.70 16.52 -16.76
N MET A 263 1.33 15.67 -15.93
CA MET A 263 1.05 15.58 -14.50
C MET A 263 1.84 16.63 -13.72
N SER A 264 1.29 17.83 -13.58
CA SER A 264 1.95 18.97 -12.92
C SER A 264 2.23 18.74 -11.43
N SER A 265 1.41 17.94 -10.75
CA SER A 265 1.53 17.64 -9.32
C SER A 265 2.55 16.53 -9.00
N LEU A 266 2.96 15.74 -9.99
CA LEU A 266 3.83 14.58 -9.77
C LEU A 266 5.22 15.04 -9.33
N ARG A 267 5.71 14.50 -8.21
CA ARG A 267 7.01 14.81 -7.62
C ARG A 267 7.90 13.59 -7.46
N LYS A 268 7.31 12.43 -7.15
CA LYS A 268 8.03 11.17 -6.95
C LYS A 268 7.49 10.07 -7.87
N LEU A 269 8.38 9.38 -8.57
CA LEU A 269 8.05 8.24 -9.43
C LEU A 269 8.96 7.05 -9.09
N SER A 270 8.37 5.95 -8.65
CA SER A 270 9.09 4.69 -8.43
C SER A 270 8.55 3.61 -9.36
N ILE A 271 9.44 2.89 -10.04
CA ILE A 271 9.09 1.73 -10.87
C ILE A 271 9.92 0.54 -10.39
N ASP A 272 9.21 -0.45 -9.87
CA ASP A 272 9.81 -1.66 -9.31
C ASP A 272 9.70 -2.79 -10.31
N PHE A 273 10.78 -3.54 -10.47
CA PHE A 273 10.83 -4.68 -11.37
C PHE A 273 11.70 -5.80 -10.81
N HIS A 274 11.40 -7.02 -11.25
CA HIS A 274 12.08 -8.22 -10.79
C HIS A 274 13.48 -8.33 -11.42
N ARG A 275 14.49 -8.63 -10.60
CA ARG A 275 15.89 -8.92 -10.96
C ARG A 275 16.04 -9.88 -12.14
N ARG A 276 15.08 -10.80 -12.31
CA ARG A 276 15.11 -11.77 -13.42
C ARG A 276 14.90 -11.15 -14.81
N ILE A 277 14.37 -9.94 -14.93
CA ILE A 277 14.46 -9.19 -16.19
C ILE A 277 15.94 -9.11 -16.62
N MET A 278 16.88 -9.02 -15.67
CA MET A 278 18.33 -8.99 -15.93
C MET A 278 18.93 -10.38 -16.22
N THR A 279 18.44 -11.46 -15.60
CA THR A 279 19.06 -12.81 -15.76
C THR A 279 18.65 -13.55 -17.04
N TRP A 280 17.50 -13.22 -17.65
CA TRP A 280 16.99 -13.94 -18.84
C TRP A 280 17.29 -13.24 -20.18
N ILE A 281 17.75 -11.98 -20.14
CA ILE A 281 18.34 -11.30 -21.32
C ILE A 281 19.75 -11.84 -21.59
N LEU A 282 20.37 -12.46 -20.57
CA LEU A 282 21.73 -13.02 -20.60
C LEU A 282 21.74 -14.47 -20.10
N PRO A 283 20.95 -15.39 -20.69
CA PRO A 283 20.73 -16.73 -20.13
C PRO A 283 21.99 -17.60 -20.03
N THR A 284 23.10 -17.18 -20.64
CA THR A 284 24.38 -17.91 -20.64
C THR A 284 25.38 -17.47 -19.56
N TRP A 285 25.15 -16.37 -18.84
CA TRP A 285 26.14 -15.79 -17.93
C TRP A 285 25.52 -15.52 -16.57
N ARG A 286 25.93 -16.28 -15.53
CA ARG A 286 25.59 -15.94 -14.15
C ARG A 286 26.33 -14.64 -13.81
N LEU A 287 25.60 -13.52 -13.82
CA LEU A 287 26.17 -12.21 -13.50
C LEU A 287 26.78 -12.21 -12.08
N ILE A 288 28.08 -12.02 -11.99
CA ILE A 288 28.81 -11.74 -10.76
C ILE A 288 28.76 -10.21 -10.52
N PRO A 289 28.61 -9.74 -9.26
CA PRO A 289 28.77 -8.31 -8.96
C PRO A 289 30.11 -7.79 -9.52
N GLY A 290 30.05 -6.75 -10.37
CA GLY A 290 31.23 -6.19 -11.05
C GLY A 290 31.40 -6.61 -12.52
N ASP A 291 30.54 -7.49 -13.05
CA ASP A 291 30.59 -7.86 -14.48
C ASP A 291 30.37 -6.65 -15.40
N GLN A 292 31.08 -6.61 -16.53
CA GLN A 292 30.98 -5.53 -17.52
C GLN A 292 29.53 -5.34 -18.02
N LEU A 293 28.81 -6.43 -18.29
CA LEU A 293 27.39 -6.40 -18.69
C LEU A 293 26.47 -5.80 -17.61
N ARG A 294 26.80 -6.02 -16.33
CA ARG A 294 26.06 -5.41 -15.21
C ARG A 294 26.35 -3.92 -15.14
N THR A 295 27.62 -3.54 -15.29
CA THR A 295 28.06 -2.14 -15.35
C THR A 295 27.40 -1.38 -16.51
N ASP A 296 27.36 -1.97 -17.72
CA ASP A 296 26.72 -1.39 -18.89
C ASP A 296 25.20 -1.21 -18.71
N LEU A 297 24.56 -2.13 -17.99
CA LEU A 297 23.15 -2.08 -17.67
C LEU A 297 22.84 -1.02 -16.61
N ASP A 298 23.67 -0.92 -15.58
CA ASP A 298 23.60 0.15 -14.58
C ASP A 298 23.77 1.51 -15.25
N ASP A 299 24.75 1.67 -16.14
CA ASP A 299 24.94 2.86 -16.99
C ASP A 299 23.73 3.12 -17.90
N GLY A 300 23.08 2.06 -18.40
CA GLY A 300 21.85 2.13 -19.20
C GLY A 300 20.66 2.65 -18.39
N LEU A 301 20.46 2.16 -17.16
CA LEU A 301 19.40 2.59 -16.25
C LEU A 301 19.64 4.01 -15.73
N MET A 302 20.89 4.37 -15.43
CA MET A 302 21.26 5.75 -15.09
C MET A 302 20.95 6.71 -16.24
N ARG A 303 21.33 6.35 -17.47
CA ARG A 303 20.96 7.12 -18.68
C ARG A 303 19.45 7.19 -18.88
N ALA A 304 18.71 6.13 -18.56
CA ALA A 304 17.25 6.12 -18.63
C ALA A 304 16.64 7.11 -17.62
N ILE A 305 17.12 7.13 -16.36
CA ILE A 305 16.68 8.09 -15.35
C ILE A 305 16.95 9.52 -15.82
N MET A 306 18.14 9.80 -16.34
CA MET A 306 18.46 11.13 -16.90
C MET A 306 17.53 11.50 -18.07
N ALA A 307 17.28 10.55 -18.99
CA ALA A 307 16.37 10.76 -20.11
C ALA A 307 14.91 10.97 -19.65
N MET A 308 14.46 10.32 -18.58
CA MET A 308 13.15 10.59 -17.99
C MET A 308 13.12 11.96 -17.31
N ALA A 309 14.16 12.31 -16.54
CA ALA A 309 14.23 13.57 -15.80
C ALA A 309 14.23 14.81 -16.70
N THR A 310 14.79 14.70 -17.91
CA THR A 310 14.69 15.77 -18.93
C THR A 310 13.27 15.98 -19.46
N ARG A 311 12.47 14.91 -19.52
CA ARG A 311 11.06 14.95 -19.95
C ARG A 311 10.09 15.31 -18.83
N LEU A 312 10.50 15.06 -17.58
CA LEU A 312 9.72 15.28 -16.37
C LEU A 312 10.40 16.34 -15.49
N PRO A 313 10.43 17.62 -15.92
CA PRO A 313 11.09 18.68 -15.16
C PRO A 313 10.45 18.90 -13.77
N GLN A 314 9.17 18.56 -13.62
CA GLN A 314 8.42 18.69 -12.38
C GLN A 314 8.71 17.59 -11.35
N VAL A 315 9.34 16.48 -11.76
CA VAL A 315 9.63 15.35 -10.90
C VAL A 315 10.96 15.58 -10.19
N GLU A 316 10.91 15.50 -8.87
CA GLU A 316 12.02 15.70 -7.95
C GLU A 316 12.80 14.40 -7.73
N GLU A 317 12.10 13.25 -7.78
CA GLU A 317 12.70 11.95 -7.49
C GLU A 317 12.19 10.86 -8.46
N ILE A 318 13.12 10.12 -9.06
CA ILE A 318 12.85 8.96 -9.92
C ILE A 318 13.63 7.77 -9.37
N CYS A 319 12.93 6.73 -8.95
CA CYS A 319 13.52 5.49 -8.45
C CYS A 319 13.21 4.33 -9.41
N LEU A 320 14.25 3.61 -9.81
CA LEU A 320 14.13 2.31 -10.46
C LEU A 320 14.57 1.26 -9.45
N VAL A 321 13.64 0.44 -9.00
CA VAL A 321 13.87 -0.49 -7.88
C VAL A 321 13.93 -1.91 -8.40
N GLU A 322 15.05 -2.58 -8.15
CA GLU A 322 15.23 -3.98 -8.49
C GLU A 322 14.88 -4.86 -7.28
N HIS A 323 13.94 -5.80 -7.44
CA HIS A 323 13.55 -6.75 -6.40
C HIS A 323 13.93 -8.20 -6.76
N ASN A 324 14.21 -9.01 -5.75
CA ASN A 324 14.19 -10.47 -5.87
C ASN A 324 12.99 -11.05 -5.08
N ASN A 325 12.83 -12.38 -5.08
CA ASN A 325 11.80 -13.08 -4.31
C ASN A 325 11.84 -12.78 -2.78
N ASN A 326 12.94 -12.22 -2.27
CA ASN A 326 13.22 -12.04 -0.84
C ASN A 326 13.31 -10.55 -0.41
N GLY A 327 13.11 -9.58 -1.32
CA GLY A 327 13.14 -8.14 -1.02
C GLY A 327 13.80 -7.27 -2.10
N VAL A 328 13.95 -5.98 -1.79
CA VAL A 328 14.73 -5.03 -2.60
C VAL A 328 16.18 -5.52 -2.69
N THR A 329 16.75 -5.43 -3.88
CA THR A 329 18.15 -5.80 -4.13
C THR A 329 19.02 -4.61 -4.46
N MET A 330 18.48 -3.64 -5.20
CA MET A 330 19.22 -2.46 -5.66
C MET A 330 18.24 -1.35 -6.00
N VAL A 331 18.66 -0.11 -5.80
CA VAL A 331 17.87 1.08 -6.16
C VAL A 331 18.74 2.00 -7.00
N HIS A 332 18.32 2.28 -8.23
CA HIS A 332 18.87 3.40 -9.01
C HIS A 332 18.00 4.61 -8.73
N ARG A 333 18.56 5.58 -8.00
CA ARG A 333 17.83 6.72 -7.47
C ARG A 333 18.32 8.00 -8.13
N GLY A 334 17.44 8.69 -8.84
CA GLY A 334 17.65 10.03 -9.33
C GLY A 334 16.98 11.04 -8.40
N VAL A 335 17.73 11.98 -7.83
CA VAL A 335 17.20 13.12 -7.07
C VAL A 335 17.61 14.42 -7.73
N ARG A 336 16.66 15.32 -7.89
CA ARG A 336 16.90 16.67 -8.41
C ARG A 336 17.47 17.56 -7.31
N ASP A 337 18.61 18.15 -7.57
CA ASP A 337 19.26 19.09 -6.63
C ASP A 337 18.57 20.47 -6.64
N SER A 338 19.04 21.37 -5.77
CA SER A 338 18.55 22.75 -5.69
C SER A 338 18.77 23.56 -6.97
N ASN A 339 19.65 23.12 -7.88
CA ASN A 339 19.92 23.75 -9.16
C ASN A 339 19.05 23.19 -10.29
N GLY A 340 18.16 22.24 -9.97
CA GLY A 340 17.30 21.58 -10.95
C GLY A 340 18.00 20.49 -11.75
N VAL A 341 19.23 20.09 -11.39
CA VAL A 341 20.00 19.03 -12.07
C VAL A 341 19.70 17.69 -11.41
N MET A 342 19.47 16.66 -12.23
CA MET A 342 19.24 15.30 -11.73
C MET A 342 20.58 14.63 -11.43
N ALA A 343 20.79 14.23 -10.17
CA ALA A 343 21.92 13.42 -9.74
C ALA A 343 21.44 11.97 -9.53
N VAL A 344 22.15 11.00 -10.12
CA VAL A 344 21.77 9.58 -10.05
C VAL A 344 22.78 8.81 -9.21
N THR A 345 22.29 8.08 -8.21
CA THR A 345 23.06 7.19 -7.34
C THR A 345 22.57 5.76 -7.45
N ILE A 346 23.44 4.81 -7.12
CA ILE A 346 23.09 3.39 -6.94
C ILE A 346 23.19 3.12 -5.45
N GLU A 347 22.08 2.72 -4.86
CA GLU A 347 21.94 2.52 -3.42
C GLU A 347 21.70 1.04 -3.11
N ALA A 348 22.32 0.58 -2.02
CA ALA A 348 22.11 -0.77 -1.50
C ALA A 348 20.70 -0.89 -0.90
N ALA A 349 20.17 -2.11 -0.85
CA ALA A 349 18.85 -2.40 -0.29
C ALA A 349 18.73 -1.88 1.15
N GLY A 350 17.95 -0.80 1.34
CA GLY A 350 17.50 -0.28 2.62
C GLY A 350 16.11 -0.81 2.99
N ASN A 351 15.56 -0.35 4.11
CA ASN A 351 14.20 -0.72 4.52
C ASN A 351 13.20 -0.14 3.50
N GLU A 352 12.24 -0.94 3.01
CA GLU A 352 11.31 -0.48 1.96
C GLU A 352 10.59 0.81 2.34
N ASN A 353 10.28 0.99 3.62
CA ASN A 353 9.64 2.20 4.15
C ASN A 353 10.47 3.48 4.01
N ASP A 354 11.79 3.39 3.87
CA ASP A 354 12.65 4.57 3.71
C ASP A 354 12.56 5.17 2.30
N TRP A 355 12.13 4.37 1.32
CA TRP A 355 12.00 4.77 -0.08
C TRP A 355 10.65 5.38 -0.43
N TYR A 356 9.64 5.13 0.39
CA TYR A 356 8.24 5.44 0.08
C TYR A 356 7.60 6.45 1.02
N ASN A 357 8.28 6.84 2.11
CA ASN A 357 7.82 7.85 3.06
C ASN A 357 8.28 9.27 2.71
#